data_AF-A0A419KA36-F1
#
_entry.id   AF-A0A419KA36-F1
#
_cell.length_a   1.000
_cell.length_b   1.000
_cell.length_c   1.000
_cell.angle_alpha   90.00
_cell.angle_beta   90.00
_cell.angle_gamma   90.00
#
_symmetry.space_group_name_H-M   'P 1'
#
loop_
_entity.id
_entity.type
_entity.pdbx_description
1 polymer ?
#
loop_
_entity_poly.entity_id
_entity_poly.type
_entity_poly.pdbx_seq_one_letter_code
_entity_poly.pdbx_strand_id
1 'polypeptide(L)'
;MHHAEHLAKVPNKLVVRYKVPILQNGRKVWVEVEEFDTCGNVLPDTEEYFEAIPREFLASGKMRSGKVGMAQSYFFDAAEFVEFAVKWLEKKYAN
;
A
#
# COMPACT_ATOMS: atom_id res chain seq x y z
N MET A 1 0.89 -0.85 -2.87
CA MET A 1 -0.41 -0.75 -2.17
C MET A 1 -0.40 0.27 -1.04
N HIS A 2 0.71 0.51 -0.34
CA HIS A 2 0.77 1.57 0.69
C HIS A 2 0.29 2.95 0.20
N HIS A 3 0.52 3.28 -1.07
CA HIS A 3 -0.06 4.48 -1.66
C HIS A 3 -1.61 4.47 -1.69
N ALA A 4 -2.24 3.33 -1.98
CA ALA A 4 -3.69 3.18 -1.93
C ALA A 4 -4.22 3.28 -0.49
N GLU A 5 -3.53 2.68 0.49
CA GLU A 5 -3.86 2.86 1.91
C GLU A 5 -3.81 4.34 2.30
N HIS A 6 -2.82 5.09 1.83
CA HIS A 6 -2.71 6.51 2.08
C HIS A 6 -3.92 7.28 1.50
N LEU A 7 -4.30 6.99 0.26
CA LEU A 7 -5.37 7.69 -0.46
C LEU A 7 -6.79 7.32 0.00
N ALA A 8 -7.03 6.07 0.40
CA ALA A 8 -8.37 5.57 0.70
C ALA A 8 -9.03 6.33 1.85
N LYS A 9 -10.27 6.77 1.68
CA LYS A 9 -11.03 7.46 2.73
C LYS A 9 -11.68 6.46 3.68
N VAL A 10 -10.88 5.93 4.59
CA VAL A 10 -11.31 5.00 5.65
C VAL A 10 -10.93 5.57 7.01
N PRO A 11 -11.79 5.45 8.04
CA PRO A 11 -11.53 5.99 9.37
C PRO A 11 -10.44 5.20 10.11
N ASN A 12 -9.94 5.76 11.20
CA ASN A 12 -9.10 5.07 12.20
C ASN A 12 -7.80 4.42 11.67
N LYS A 13 -7.19 5.01 10.63
CA LYS A 13 -5.87 4.59 10.17
C LYS A 13 -4.81 4.81 11.25
N LEU A 14 -3.98 3.79 11.50
CA LEU A 14 -2.88 3.88 12.45
C LEU A 14 -1.73 4.73 11.90
N VAL A 15 -1.18 5.58 12.76
CA VAL A 15 -0.09 6.50 12.46
C VAL A 15 1.06 6.22 13.43
N VAL A 16 2.28 6.19 12.90
CA VAL A 16 3.52 6.07 13.67
C VAL A 16 4.30 7.37 13.64
N ARG A 17 5.08 7.62 14.70
CA ARG A 17 5.99 8.77 14.81
C ARG A 17 7.36 8.28 15.23
N TYR A 18 8.37 8.64 14.46
CA TYR A 18 9.75 8.25 14.73
C TYR A 18 10.75 9.29 14.22
N LYS A 19 12.03 9.09 14.54
CA LYS A 19 13.12 9.99 14.12
C LYS A 19 14.01 9.28 13.11
N VAL A 20 14.29 9.96 12.00
CA VAL A 20 15.27 9.49 11.01
C VAL A 20 16.47 10.44 10.96
N PRO A 21 17.70 9.91 10.90
CA PRO A 21 18.87 10.73 10.65
C PRO A 21 18.99 10.97 9.14
N ILE A 22 18.95 12.22 8.72
CA ILE A 22 19.18 12.62 7.32
C ILE A 22 20.43 13.49 7.18
N LEU A 23 20.99 13.53 5.98
CA LEU A 23 22.08 14.43 5.64
C LEU A 23 21.50 15.77 5.18
N GLN A 24 21.77 16.84 5.93
CA GLN A 24 21.44 18.21 5.56
C GLN A 24 22.69 19.08 5.66
N ASN A 25 23.06 19.73 4.56
CA ASN A 25 24.23 20.62 4.49
C ASN A 25 25.52 19.98 5.04
N GLY A 26 25.76 18.71 4.68
CA GLY A 26 26.94 17.98 5.13
C GLY A 26 26.92 17.52 6.59
N ARG A 27 25.80 17.68 7.32
CA ARG A 27 25.66 17.28 8.72
C ARG A 27 24.50 16.31 8.92
N LYS A 28 24.64 15.40 9.88
CA LYS A 28 23.55 14.53 10.32
C LYS A 28 22.54 15.34 11.13
N VAL A 29 21.29 15.36 10.68
CA VAL A 29 20.16 16.01 11.35
C VAL A 29 19.08 14.96 11.62
N TRP A 30 18.57 14.92 12.85
CA TRP A 30 17.44 14.07 13.21
C TRP A 30 16.15 14.80 12.87
N VAL A 31 15.31 14.20 12.02
CA VAL A 31 14.00 14.73 11.64
C VAL A 31 12.91 13.83 12.20
N GLU A 32 11.88 14.45 12.78
CA GLU A 32 10.66 13.77 13.17
C GLU A 32 9.79 13.51 11.94
N VAL A 33 9.36 12.26 11.79
CA VAL A 33 8.49 11.79 10.71
C VAL A 33 7.21 11.27 11.33
N GLU A 34 6.08 11.66 10.73
CA GLU A 34 4.76 11.09 10.99
C GLU A 34 4.28 10.43 9.69
N GLU A 35 3.90 9.16 9.75
CA GLU A 35 3.32 8.43 8.61
C GLU A 35 2.34 7.35 9.06
N PHE A 36 1.62 6.73 8.11
CA PHE A 36 0.79 5.57 8.41
C PHE A 36 1.65 4.36 8.79
N ASP A 37 1.12 3.47 9.64
CA ASP A 37 1.84 2.27 10.09
C ASP A 37 1.93 1.20 8.99
N THR A 38 2.81 1.43 8.01
CA THR A 38 3.00 0.52 6.86
C THR A 38 3.77 -0.75 7.21
N CYS A 39 4.36 -0.83 8.42
CA CYS A 39 5.14 -1.99 8.88
C CYS A 39 4.33 -2.92 9.78
N GLY A 40 3.40 -2.35 10.56
CA GLY A 40 2.42 -3.08 11.34
C GLY A 40 1.18 -3.36 10.49
N ASN A 41 0.16 -2.51 10.65
CA ASN A 41 -1.03 -2.55 9.81
C ASN A 41 -1.70 -1.17 9.81
N VAL A 42 -1.90 -0.58 8.64
CA VAL A 42 -2.52 0.75 8.52
C VAL A 42 -3.98 0.71 9.01
N LEU A 43 -4.69 -0.39 8.78
CA LEU A 43 -6.08 -0.57 9.20
C LEU A 43 -6.15 -1.63 10.31
N PRO A 44 -6.35 -1.24 11.59
CA PRO A 44 -6.42 -2.21 12.67
C PRO A 44 -7.66 -3.09 12.51
N ASP A 45 -7.57 -4.34 12.97
CA ASP A 45 -8.69 -5.30 13.00
C ASP A 45 -9.33 -5.62 11.64
N THR A 46 -8.63 -5.38 10.52
CA THR A 46 -9.09 -5.79 9.19
C THR A 46 -8.49 -7.11 8.74
N GLU A 47 -9.24 -7.86 7.93
CA GLU A 47 -8.70 -9.00 7.18
C GLU A 47 -7.50 -8.62 6.31
N GLU A 48 -6.60 -9.57 6.07
CA GLU A 48 -5.42 -9.40 5.21
C GLU A 48 -5.83 -9.03 3.77
N TYR A 49 -5.54 -7.80 3.36
CA TYR A 49 -5.91 -7.26 2.06
C TYR A 49 -4.73 -7.15 1.09
N PHE A 50 -3.48 -7.32 1.53
CA PHE A 50 -2.32 -7.31 0.63
C PHE A 50 -2.30 -8.51 -0.30
N GLU A 51 -2.93 -9.61 0.11
CA GLU A 51 -3.11 -10.77 -0.75
C GLU A 51 -4.43 -10.71 -1.54
N ALA A 52 -5.52 -10.28 -0.90
CA ALA A 52 -6.84 -10.27 -1.51
C ALA A 52 -6.94 -9.31 -2.71
N ILE A 53 -6.45 -8.08 -2.56
CA ILE A 53 -6.57 -7.04 -3.60
C ILE A 53 -5.84 -7.45 -4.90
N PRO A 54 -4.55 -7.89 -4.88
CA PRO A 54 -3.90 -8.37 -6.10
C PRO A 54 -4.57 -9.59 -6.72
N ARG A 55 -5.10 -10.52 -5.91
CA ARG A 55 -5.82 -11.70 -6.42
C ARG A 55 -7.11 -11.31 -7.15
N GLU A 56 -7.88 -10.41 -6.58
CA GLU A 56 -9.10 -9.90 -7.22
C GLU A 56 -8.77 -9.05 -8.46
N PHE A 57 -7.72 -8.24 -8.42
CA PHE A 57 -7.28 -7.49 -9.59
C PHE A 57 -6.79 -8.39 -10.72
N LEU A 58 -6.11 -9.51 -10.40
CA LEU A 58 -5.77 -10.55 -11.36
C LEU A 58 -7.03 -11.18 -11.98
N ALA A 59 -8.03 -11.51 -11.16
CA ALA A 59 -9.30 -12.07 -11.62
C ALA A 59 -10.11 -11.10 -12.52
N SER A 60 -9.88 -9.79 -12.39
CA SER A 60 -10.51 -8.78 -13.25
C SER A 60 -10.01 -8.79 -14.71
N GLY A 61 -8.96 -9.56 -15.02
CA GLY A 61 -8.37 -9.64 -16.36
C GLY A 61 -7.45 -8.46 -16.72
N LYS A 62 -7.21 -7.53 -15.79
CA LYS A 62 -6.36 -6.35 -15.98
C LYS A 62 -4.85 -6.60 -15.81
N MET A 63 -4.46 -7.83 -15.48
CA MET A 63 -3.06 -8.22 -15.37
C MET A 63 -2.66 -9.14 -16.54
N ARG A 64 -1.45 -8.95 -17.06
CA ARG A 64 -0.78 -9.92 -17.92
C ARG A 64 0.05 -10.86 -17.04
N SER A 65 -0.04 -12.16 -17.26
CA SER A 65 0.73 -13.16 -16.53
C SER A 65 1.60 -13.99 -17.47
N GLY A 66 2.72 -14.48 -16.97
CA GLY A 66 3.66 -15.29 -17.73
C GLY A 66 4.85 -15.70 -16.88
N LYS A 67 5.86 -16.35 -17.50
CA LYS A 67 7.10 -16.69 -16.81
C LYS A 67 8.23 -15.73 -17.20
N VAL A 68 9.00 -15.28 -16.21
CA VAL A 68 10.33 -14.69 -16.40
C VAL A 68 11.34 -15.71 -15.89
N GLY A 69 12.03 -16.39 -16.82
CA GLY A 69 12.77 -17.61 -16.48
C GLY A 69 11.83 -18.70 -15.96
N MET A 70 12.04 -19.17 -14.73
CA MET A 70 11.16 -20.14 -14.07
C MET A 70 10.15 -19.52 -13.11
N ALA A 71 10.23 -18.21 -12.85
CA ALA A 71 9.34 -17.52 -11.92
C ALA A 71 8.01 -17.16 -12.59
N GLN A 72 6.89 -17.45 -11.91
CA GLN A 72 5.60 -16.87 -12.29
C GLN A 72 5.65 -15.36 -12.05
N SER A 73 5.28 -14.58 -13.06
CA SER A 73 5.39 -13.13 -13.06
C SER A 73 4.11 -12.49 -13.58
N TYR A 74 3.89 -11.25 -13.17
CA TYR A 74 2.72 -10.47 -13.48
C TYR A 74 3.14 -9.06 -13.91
N PHE A 75 2.47 -8.52 -14.90
CA PHE A 75 2.65 -7.15 -15.39
C PHE A 75 1.29 -6.48 -15.46
N PHE A 76 1.18 -5.30 -14.85
CA PHE A 76 -0.04 -4.54 -14.76
C PHE A 76 0.26 -3.05 -14.64
N ASP A 77 -0.73 -2.22 -14.98
CA ASP A 77 -0.63 -0.78 -14.81
C ASP A 77 -0.77 -0.40 -13.33
N ALA A 78 0.20 0.36 -12.82
CA ALA A 78 0.25 0.72 -11.41
C ALA A 78 -0.85 1.72 -11.01
N ALA A 79 -1.22 2.65 -11.91
CA ALA A 79 -2.24 3.65 -11.63
C ALA A 79 -3.63 2.99 -11.58
N GLU A 80 -3.94 2.12 -12.54
CA GLU A 80 -5.19 1.34 -12.53
C GLU A 80 -5.29 0.45 -11.29
N PHE A 81 -4.17 -0.17 -10.88
CA PHE A 81 -4.13 -1.00 -9.70
C PHE A 81 -4.35 -0.20 -8.41
N VAL A 82 -3.75 0.99 -8.29
CA VAL A 82 -3.98 1.88 -7.13
C VAL A 82 -5.43 2.34 -7.08
N GLU A 83 -6.01 2.75 -8.21
CA GLU A 83 -7.42 3.15 -8.27
C GLU A 83 -8.36 2.02 -7.84
N PHE A 84 -8.09 0.80 -8.30
CA PHE A 84 -8.82 -0.38 -7.89
C PHE A 84 -8.69 -0.64 -6.38
N ALA A 85 -7.47 -0.61 -5.85
CA ALA A 85 -7.19 -0.87 -4.45
C ALA A 85 -7.86 0.17 -3.52
N VAL A 86 -7.85 1.45 -3.89
CA VAL A 86 -8.55 2.52 -3.15
C VAL A 86 -10.05 2.22 -3.08
N LYS A 87 -10.68 1.95 -4.23
CA LYS A 87 -12.10 1.62 -4.29
C LYS A 87 -12.45 0.37 -3.49
N TRP A 88 -11.57 -0.63 -3.49
CA TRP A 88 -11.77 -1.87 -2.73
C TRP A 88 -11.74 -1.61 -1.22
N LEU A 89 -10.74 -0.86 -0.74
CA LEU A 89 -10.61 -0.49 0.68
C LEU A 89 -11.80 0.36 1.15
N GLU A 90 -12.17 1.39 0.38
CA GLU A 90 -13.30 2.26 0.72
C GLU A 90 -14.62 1.48 0.73
N LYS A 91 -14.84 0.60 -0.24
CA LYS A 91 -16.06 -0.24 -0.28
C LYS A 91 -16.21 -1.10 0.97
N LYS A 92 -15.10 -1.61 1.53
CA LYS A 92 -15.12 -2.55 2.65
C LYS A 92 -15.06 -1.88 4.01
N TYR A 93 -14.39 -0.72 4.11
CA TYR A 93 -14.01 -0.13 5.41
C TYR A 93 -14.34 1.36 5.56
N ALA A 94 -15.00 2.03 4.60
CA ALA A 94 -15.31 3.46 4.73
C ALA A 94 -16.48 3.79 5.68
N ASN A 95 -17.24 2.78 6.13
CA ASN A 95 -18.42 2.95 7.00
C ASN A 95 -18.15 2.45 8.41
#